data_AF-A0A2P6MUY3-F1
#
_entry.id   AF-A0A2P6MUY3-F1
#
_cell.length_a   1.000
_cell.length_b   1.000
_cell.length_c   1.000
_cell.angle_alpha   90.00
_cell.angle_beta   90.00
_cell.angle_gamma   90.00
#
_symmetry.space_group_name_H-M   'P 1'
#
loop_
_entity.id
_entity.type
_entity.pdbx_description
1 polymer ?
#
loop_
_entity_poly.entity_id
_entity_poly.type
_entity_poly.pdbx_seq_one_letter_code
_entity_poly.pdbx_strand_id
1 'polypeptide(L)'
;MTLPTRQSIPLPLKGEFLDLIHDLLSPSECQDIIDSHTPDLIALNQTYNPSLRNNTRCMFNDPALADLLWSRLRPTYDGITITTQDPIDIGQWTPHALNTRFRLCRYHPGEYFGPHIDGSRLASINEQSFITVNIYLNDVPESSGGSTRVLSDDNDVLYRVQPKRGMASLFRDTLFHDGEELRAGEKFLLRTDIMFLRSPEFVFPSITTENKKSLGELSMRIAEELEAGGNGVEAVEYYRRAYKLCPELEK
;
A
#
# COMPACT_ATOMS: atom_id res chain seq x y z
N MET A 1 0.12 -21.85 -16.23
CA MET A 1 0.39 -21.53 -14.82
C MET A 1 -0.83 -21.95 -14.02
N THR A 2 -0.65 -22.59 -12.86
CA THR A 2 -1.75 -22.85 -11.92
C THR A 2 -2.34 -21.53 -11.44
N LEU A 3 -3.64 -21.49 -11.16
CA LEU A 3 -4.24 -20.31 -10.54
C LEU A 3 -3.64 -20.13 -9.13
N PRO A 4 -3.40 -18.89 -8.68
CA PRO A 4 -2.94 -18.64 -7.33
C PRO A 4 -3.93 -19.19 -6.31
N THR A 5 -3.42 -19.65 -5.16
CA THR A 5 -4.26 -20.16 -4.07
C THR A 5 -4.22 -19.23 -2.86
N ARG A 6 -5.39 -19.01 -2.25
CA ARG A 6 -5.56 -18.14 -1.09
C ARG A 6 -5.52 -18.95 0.21
N GLN A 7 -4.77 -18.46 1.18
CA GLN A 7 -4.83 -18.85 2.58
C GLN A 7 -5.09 -17.63 3.45
N SER A 8 -6.27 -17.56 4.08
CA SER A 8 -6.57 -16.50 5.05
C SER A 8 -5.97 -16.82 6.42
N ILE A 9 -5.29 -15.84 7.00
CA ILE A 9 -4.66 -15.93 8.31
C ILE A 9 -5.58 -15.26 9.34
N PRO A 10 -6.07 -15.99 10.35
CA PRO A 10 -6.87 -15.39 11.41
C PRO A 10 -5.99 -14.48 12.27
N LEU A 11 -6.40 -13.22 12.41
CA LEU A 11 -5.75 -12.24 13.28
C LEU A 11 -6.67 -11.88 14.45
N PRO A 12 -6.13 -11.65 15.66
CA PRO A 12 -6.90 -11.17 16.80
C PRO A 12 -7.18 -9.65 16.72
N LEU A 13 -7.31 -9.10 15.51
CA LEU A 13 -7.45 -7.67 15.24
C LEU A 13 -8.77 -7.42 14.52
N LYS A 14 -9.60 -6.54 15.06
CA LYS A 14 -10.93 -6.25 14.52
C LYS A 14 -10.83 -5.35 13.29
N GLY A 15 -11.46 -5.75 12.18
CA GLY A 15 -11.47 -4.97 10.94
C GLY A 15 -10.21 -5.13 10.08
N GLU A 16 -9.26 -5.92 10.57
CA GLU A 16 -8.01 -6.24 9.90
C GLU A 16 -8.04 -7.64 9.29
N PHE A 17 -7.24 -7.85 8.25
CA PHE A 17 -7.06 -9.16 7.63
C PHE A 17 -5.65 -9.33 7.10
N LEU A 18 -5.23 -10.60 6.96
CA LEU A 18 -4.04 -11.00 6.24
C LEU A 18 -4.37 -12.22 5.40
N ASP A 19 -4.15 -12.12 4.10
CA ASP A 19 -4.20 -13.24 3.17
C ASP A 19 -2.80 -13.54 2.64
N LEU A 20 -2.49 -14.82 2.50
CA LEU A 20 -1.35 -15.30 1.72
C LEU A 20 -1.86 -15.82 0.38
N ILE A 21 -1.26 -15.35 -0.71
CA ILE A 21 -1.53 -15.81 -2.06
C ILE A 21 -0.31 -16.56 -2.55
N HIS A 22 -0.42 -17.87 -2.67
CA HIS A 22 0.63 -18.74 -3.16
C HIS A 22 0.63 -18.80 -4.68
N ASP A 23 1.80 -18.94 -5.28
CA ASP A 23 2.01 -19.04 -6.74
C ASP A 23 1.47 -17.84 -7.54
N LEU A 24 1.55 -16.63 -6.98
CA LEU A 24 1.16 -15.40 -7.70
C LEU A 24 2.10 -15.09 -8.86
N LEU A 25 3.40 -15.28 -8.66
CA LEU A 25 4.44 -15.14 -9.68
C LEU A 25 5.22 -16.46 -9.83
N SER A 26 5.71 -16.71 -11.04
CA SER A 26 6.57 -17.86 -11.30
C SER A 26 8.00 -17.54 -10.83
N PRO A 27 8.83 -18.56 -10.62
CA PRO A 27 10.25 -18.33 -10.37
C PRO A 27 10.96 -17.50 -11.44
N SER A 28 10.58 -17.64 -12.73
CA SER A 28 11.17 -16.85 -13.82
C SER A 28 10.70 -15.41 -13.79
N GLU A 29 9.40 -15.17 -13.57
CA GLU A 29 8.87 -13.80 -13.46
C GLU A 29 9.49 -13.05 -12.28
N CYS A 30 9.69 -13.73 -11.14
CA CYS A 30 10.40 -13.15 -10.01
C CYS A 30 11.84 -12.73 -10.38
N GLN A 31 12.56 -13.60 -11.10
CA GLN A 31 13.94 -13.31 -11.52
C GLN A 31 13.99 -12.18 -12.54
N ASP A 32 13.09 -12.16 -13.53
CA ASP A 32 13.02 -11.13 -14.57
C ASP A 32 12.80 -9.74 -13.94
N ILE A 33 11.95 -9.64 -12.92
CA ILE A 33 11.71 -8.39 -12.18
C ILE A 33 12.97 -7.96 -11.40
N ILE A 34 13.65 -8.91 -10.73
CA ILE A 34 14.90 -8.62 -10.01
C ILE A 34 15.96 -8.09 -10.98
N ASP A 35 16.19 -8.80 -12.09
CA ASP A 35 17.23 -8.46 -13.05
C ASP A 35 16.97 -7.12 -13.73
N SER A 36 15.71 -6.83 -14.03
CA SER A 36 15.32 -5.60 -14.74
C SER A 36 15.45 -4.33 -13.89
N HIS A 37 15.26 -4.43 -12.57
CA HIS A 37 15.11 -3.24 -11.71
C HIS A 37 16.15 -3.10 -10.59
N THR A 38 16.95 -4.13 -10.33
CA THR A 38 18.08 -4.05 -9.38
C THR A 38 19.08 -2.94 -9.71
N PRO A 39 19.43 -2.66 -10.99
CA PRO A 39 20.35 -1.57 -11.33
C PRO A 39 19.89 -0.17 -10.88
N ASP A 40 18.57 0.03 -10.69
CA ASP A 40 17.98 1.32 -10.31
C ASP A 40 17.81 1.50 -8.80
N LEU A 41 18.26 0.54 -7.97
CA LEU A 41 18.11 0.59 -6.53
C LEU A 41 18.94 1.72 -5.91
N ILE A 42 18.28 2.52 -5.06
CA ILE A 42 18.92 3.57 -4.26
C ILE A 42 18.78 3.28 -2.77
N ALA A 43 19.79 3.67 -1.98
CA ALA A 43 19.78 3.53 -0.53
C ALA A 43 18.80 4.52 0.12
N LEU A 44 17.97 4.05 1.05
CA LEU A 44 16.93 4.87 1.67
C LEU A 44 17.34 5.53 2.99
N ASN A 45 18.45 5.13 3.58
CA ASN A 45 19.00 5.73 4.80
C ASN A 45 19.39 7.21 4.65
N GLN A 46 19.47 7.73 3.42
CA GLN A 46 19.72 9.14 3.14
C GLN A 46 18.43 9.96 2.99
N THR A 47 17.32 9.31 2.63
CA THR A 47 16.03 9.96 2.33
C THR A 47 15.04 9.83 3.49
N TYR A 48 15.19 8.81 4.31
CA TYR A 48 14.31 8.51 5.44
C TYR A 48 15.10 8.49 6.74
N ASN A 49 14.39 8.65 7.87
CA ASN A 49 14.98 8.44 9.18
C ASN A 49 15.59 7.02 9.23
N PRO A 50 16.91 6.88 9.45
CA PRO A 50 17.56 5.57 9.51
C PRO A 50 16.98 4.65 10.59
N SER A 51 16.37 5.21 11.63
CA SER A 51 15.70 4.41 12.66
C SER A 51 14.42 3.74 12.16
N LEU A 52 13.81 4.27 11.09
CA LEU A 52 12.62 3.69 10.46
C LEU A 52 13.00 2.65 9.42
N ARG A 53 13.96 2.94 8.53
CA ARG A 53 14.40 1.97 7.51
C ARG A 53 15.79 2.30 6.98
N ASN A 54 16.53 1.26 6.59
CA ASN A 54 17.88 1.37 6.07
C ASN A 54 18.13 0.56 4.78
N ASN A 55 17.08 -0.07 4.22
CA ASN A 55 17.18 -0.90 3.02
C ASN A 55 17.29 -0.09 1.70
N THR A 56 17.45 -0.78 0.57
CA THR A 56 17.47 -0.15 -0.77
C THR A 56 16.14 -0.30 -1.49
N ARG A 57 15.75 0.67 -2.33
CA ARG A 57 14.50 0.65 -3.10
C ARG A 57 14.64 1.34 -4.45
N CYS A 58 13.93 0.87 -5.47
CA CYS A 58 13.61 1.61 -6.68
C CYS A 58 12.09 1.67 -6.88
N MET A 59 11.64 2.63 -7.69
CA MET A 59 10.24 2.77 -8.07
C MET A 59 10.14 2.84 -9.58
N PHE A 60 9.19 2.10 -10.15
CA PHE A 60 8.94 2.07 -11.59
C PHE A 60 7.45 1.93 -11.86
N ASN A 61 7.02 2.34 -13.05
CA ASN A 61 5.64 2.14 -13.50
C ASN A 61 5.62 1.00 -14.52
N ASP A 62 4.70 0.04 -14.33
CA ASP A 62 4.49 -1.05 -15.28
C ASP A 62 3.00 -1.42 -15.36
N PRO A 63 2.24 -0.76 -16.25
CA PRO A 63 0.82 -1.07 -16.43
C PRO A 63 0.57 -2.52 -16.87
N ALA A 64 1.48 -3.12 -17.65
CA ALA A 64 1.30 -4.49 -18.15
C ALA A 64 1.45 -5.52 -17.03
N LEU A 65 2.44 -5.33 -16.14
CA LEU A 65 2.61 -6.15 -14.94
C LEU A 65 1.41 -5.98 -13.98
N ALA A 66 0.92 -4.76 -13.81
CA ALA A 66 -0.25 -4.48 -12.99
C ALA A 66 -1.51 -5.20 -13.50
N ASP A 67 -1.79 -5.13 -14.81
CA ASP A 67 -2.91 -5.83 -15.45
C ASP A 67 -2.77 -7.35 -15.32
N LEU A 68 -1.56 -7.88 -15.52
CA LEU A 68 -1.27 -9.31 -15.36
C LEU A 68 -1.55 -9.77 -13.93
N LEU A 69 -0.99 -9.11 -12.94
CA LEU A 69 -1.16 -9.45 -11.53
C LEU A 69 -2.61 -9.27 -11.07
N TRP A 70 -3.28 -8.21 -11.53
CA TRP A 70 -4.70 -8.01 -11.25
C TRP A 70 -5.55 -9.15 -11.83
N SER A 71 -5.27 -9.59 -13.06
CA SER A 71 -6.02 -10.72 -13.66
C SER A 71 -5.92 -12.00 -12.83
N ARG A 72 -4.80 -12.19 -12.11
CA ARG A 72 -4.55 -13.33 -11.22
C ARG A 72 -5.21 -13.16 -9.85
N LEU A 73 -5.22 -11.94 -9.30
CA LEU A 73 -5.80 -11.63 -7.98
C LEU A 73 -7.32 -11.45 -8.03
N ARG A 74 -7.86 -10.92 -9.14
CA ARG A 74 -9.27 -10.58 -9.29
C ARG A 74 -10.22 -11.69 -8.84
N PRO A 75 -10.07 -12.97 -9.22
CA PRO A 75 -10.99 -14.03 -8.76
C PRO A 75 -11.10 -14.17 -7.24
N THR A 76 -10.09 -13.73 -6.47
CA THR A 76 -10.07 -13.78 -5.00
C THR A 76 -10.67 -12.52 -4.36
N TYR A 77 -10.52 -11.37 -5.01
CA TYR A 77 -10.95 -10.06 -4.50
C TYR A 77 -12.18 -9.51 -5.21
N ASP A 78 -12.73 -10.20 -6.20
CA ASP A 78 -13.97 -9.79 -6.83
C ASP A 78 -15.13 -9.88 -5.83
N GLY A 79 -16.03 -8.90 -5.88
CA GLY A 79 -17.17 -8.83 -4.98
C GLY A 79 -16.88 -8.42 -3.52
N ILE A 80 -15.63 -8.11 -3.14
CA ILE A 80 -15.39 -7.47 -1.84
C ILE A 80 -15.83 -6.01 -1.88
N THR A 81 -16.24 -5.49 -0.72
CA THR A 81 -16.56 -4.08 -0.55
C THR A 81 -15.93 -3.56 0.72
N ILE A 82 -15.33 -2.39 0.62
CA ILE A 82 -14.84 -1.64 1.78
C ILE A 82 -15.78 -0.47 2.03
N THR A 83 -16.18 -0.30 3.28
CA THR A 83 -16.94 0.86 3.75
C THR A 83 -16.15 1.55 4.84
N THR A 84 -16.14 2.87 4.82
CA THR A 84 -15.41 3.71 5.77
C THR A 84 -16.27 4.90 6.17
N GLN A 85 -16.02 5.38 7.38
CA GLN A 85 -16.67 6.54 7.97
C GLN A 85 -15.74 7.77 7.99
N ASP A 86 -14.52 7.66 7.46
CA ASP A 86 -13.68 8.84 7.27
C ASP A 86 -14.38 9.79 6.26
N PRO A 87 -14.52 11.09 6.57
CA PRO A 87 -15.17 12.05 5.67
C PRO A 87 -14.60 12.11 4.24
N ILE A 88 -13.30 11.88 4.07
CA ILE A 88 -12.64 11.85 2.76
C ILE A 88 -13.08 10.59 2.03
N ASP A 89 -13.10 9.45 2.71
CA ASP A 89 -13.31 8.15 2.10
C ASP A 89 -14.75 7.66 2.15
N ILE A 90 -15.68 8.43 2.72
CA ILE A 90 -17.06 8.00 2.98
C ILE A 90 -17.73 7.41 1.73
N GLY A 91 -18.19 6.17 1.81
CA GLY A 91 -18.82 5.49 0.69
C GLY A 91 -18.54 3.99 0.67
N GLN A 92 -19.00 3.34 -0.39
CA GLN A 92 -18.70 1.95 -0.69
C GLN A 92 -17.64 1.89 -1.79
N TRP A 93 -16.64 1.05 -1.59
CA TRP A 93 -15.50 0.93 -2.48
C TRP A 93 -15.37 -0.50 -2.98
N THR A 94 -15.20 -0.65 -4.29
CA THR A 94 -15.00 -1.95 -4.94
C THR A 94 -13.67 -1.99 -5.68
N PRO A 95 -12.91 -3.08 -5.60
CA PRO A 95 -11.61 -3.16 -6.25
C PRO A 95 -11.79 -3.26 -7.77
N HIS A 96 -10.92 -2.61 -8.52
CA HIS A 96 -11.01 -2.61 -9.99
C HIS A 96 -9.67 -2.82 -10.71
N ALA A 97 -8.54 -2.57 -10.04
CA ALA A 97 -7.21 -2.66 -10.64
C ALA A 97 -6.12 -2.85 -9.58
N LEU A 98 -4.88 -3.04 -10.05
CA LEU A 98 -3.67 -2.92 -9.24
C LEU A 98 -2.99 -1.59 -9.55
N ASN A 99 -2.33 -0.99 -8.56
CA ASN A 99 -1.55 0.22 -8.77
C ASN A 99 -0.41 -0.07 -9.76
N THR A 100 -0.27 0.78 -10.79
CA THR A 100 0.75 0.63 -11.83
C THR A 100 2.14 1.00 -11.33
N ARG A 101 2.24 1.69 -10.18
CA ARG A 101 3.51 2.10 -9.58
C ARG A 101 4.01 1.06 -8.58
N PHE A 102 5.08 0.37 -8.94
CA PHE A 102 5.73 -0.65 -8.13
C PHE A 102 6.90 -0.08 -7.32
N ARG A 103 7.18 -0.74 -6.20
CA ARG A 103 8.32 -0.47 -5.32
C ARG A 103 9.09 -1.76 -5.12
N LEU A 104 10.24 -1.91 -5.78
CA LEU A 104 11.15 -3.04 -5.51
C LEU A 104 12.07 -2.65 -4.35
N CYS A 105 12.01 -3.41 -3.27
CA CYS A 105 12.88 -3.28 -2.11
C CYS A 105 13.87 -4.44 -2.07
N ARG A 106 15.14 -4.15 -1.77
CA ARG A 106 16.17 -5.15 -1.47
C ARG A 106 16.73 -4.93 -0.07
N TYR A 107 16.95 -6.03 0.64
CA TYR A 107 17.50 -6.08 1.99
C TYR A 107 18.77 -6.96 2.03
N HIS A 108 19.79 -6.47 2.72
CA HIS A 108 21.02 -7.19 3.11
C HIS A 108 21.04 -7.45 4.62
N PRO A 109 22.02 -8.21 5.14
CA PRO A 109 22.16 -8.43 6.58
C PRO A 109 22.26 -7.11 7.36
N GLY A 110 21.48 -6.99 8.44
CA GLY A 110 21.32 -5.78 9.26
C GLY A 110 20.28 -4.78 8.72
N GLU A 111 19.69 -5.02 7.54
CA GLU A 111 18.66 -4.15 6.98
C GLU A 111 17.25 -4.58 7.41
N TYR A 112 16.39 -3.59 7.68
CA TYR A 112 15.03 -3.77 8.19
C TYR A 112 14.11 -2.63 7.74
N PHE A 113 12.81 -2.76 8.07
CA PHE A 113 11.85 -1.66 8.01
C PHE A 113 11.01 -1.72 9.29
N GLY A 114 11.16 -0.73 10.17
CA GLY A 114 10.54 -0.70 11.49
C GLY A 114 9.01 -0.61 11.47
N PRO A 115 8.36 -0.71 12.64
CA PRO A 115 6.91 -0.71 12.78
C PRO A 115 6.23 0.51 12.12
N HIS A 116 5.22 0.24 11.28
CA HIS A 116 4.44 1.25 10.58
C HIS A 116 3.07 0.70 10.12
N ILE A 117 2.19 1.61 9.72
CA ILE A 117 1.09 1.31 8.80
C ILE A 117 1.45 1.84 7.42
N ASP A 118 0.81 1.29 6.40
CA ASP A 118 0.99 1.80 5.04
C ASP A 118 0.08 3.00 4.80
N GLY A 119 0.59 3.99 4.08
CA GLY A 119 -0.26 5.08 3.57
C GLY A 119 -1.13 4.58 2.42
N SER A 120 -2.37 5.04 2.37
CA SER A 120 -3.23 4.90 1.20
C SER A 120 -2.73 5.81 0.07
N ARG A 121 -3.14 5.51 -1.16
CA ARG A 121 -2.89 6.34 -2.34
C ARG A 121 -4.23 6.82 -2.89
N LEU A 122 -4.55 8.09 -2.67
CA LEU A 122 -5.70 8.75 -3.31
C LEU A 122 -5.31 9.17 -4.74
N ALA A 123 -5.64 8.33 -5.73
CA ALA A 123 -5.33 8.59 -7.14
C ALA A 123 -6.27 9.65 -7.74
N SER A 124 -7.53 9.66 -7.28
CA SER A 124 -8.53 10.73 -7.46
C SER A 124 -9.50 10.71 -6.29
N ILE A 125 -10.40 11.67 -6.16
CA ILE A 125 -11.41 11.63 -5.07
C ILE A 125 -12.28 10.36 -5.09
N ASN A 126 -12.37 9.68 -6.24
CA ASN A 126 -13.14 8.47 -6.46
C ASN A 126 -12.31 7.21 -6.64
N GLU A 127 -10.97 7.28 -6.58
CA GLU A 127 -10.08 6.14 -6.79
C GLU A 127 -8.96 6.12 -5.73
N GLN A 128 -8.89 5.06 -4.92
CA GLN A 128 -7.82 4.91 -3.93
C GLN A 128 -7.42 3.48 -3.63
N SER A 129 -6.26 3.30 -2.97
CA SER A 129 -5.84 2.00 -2.45
C SER A 129 -6.33 1.76 -1.02
N PHE A 130 -6.67 0.51 -0.70
CA PHE A 130 -6.94 0.07 0.69
C PHE A 130 -6.21 -1.22 1.11
N ILE A 131 -5.62 -1.93 0.16
CA ILE A 131 -4.99 -3.22 0.39
C ILE A 131 -3.58 -3.16 -0.16
N THR A 132 -2.59 -3.33 0.72
CA THR A 132 -1.20 -3.51 0.35
C THR A 132 -1.00 -4.89 -0.25
N VAL A 133 -0.19 -4.98 -1.30
CA VAL A 133 0.26 -6.23 -1.92
C VAL A 133 1.77 -6.32 -1.85
N ASN A 134 2.28 -7.22 -0.99
CA ASN A 134 3.69 -7.48 -0.78
C ASN A 134 4.07 -8.83 -1.39
N ILE A 135 4.80 -8.82 -2.51
CA ILE A 135 5.17 -10.01 -3.30
C ILE A 135 6.64 -10.36 -3.06
N TYR A 136 6.90 -11.56 -2.57
CA TYR A 136 8.26 -12.03 -2.26
C TYR A 136 8.91 -12.62 -3.51
N LEU A 137 10.03 -12.04 -3.95
CA LEU A 137 10.68 -12.44 -5.21
C LEU A 137 11.75 -13.52 -5.02
N ASN A 138 12.12 -13.83 -3.79
CA ASN A 138 13.03 -14.93 -3.46
C ASN A 138 12.69 -15.55 -2.10
N ASP A 139 13.19 -16.76 -1.88
CA ASP A 139 13.05 -17.47 -0.61
C ASP A 139 14.03 -16.91 0.43
N VAL A 140 13.55 -16.73 1.66
CA VAL A 140 14.41 -16.41 2.82
C VAL A 140 14.20 -17.48 3.89
N PRO A 141 15.25 -18.17 4.38
CA PRO A 141 15.12 -19.12 5.48
C PRO A 141 14.74 -18.43 6.79
N GLU A 142 13.91 -19.06 7.62
CA GLU A 142 13.50 -18.50 8.93
C GLU A 142 14.69 -18.18 9.84
N SER A 143 15.77 -18.97 9.78
CA SER A 143 17.00 -18.70 10.52
C SER A 143 17.61 -17.33 10.19
N SER A 144 17.36 -16.82 8.98
CA SER A 144 17.84 -15.54 8.49
C SER A 144 16.93 -14.36 8.86
N GLY A 145 15.78 -14.57 9.49
CA GLY A 145 14.83 -13.50 9.79
C GLY A 145 14.15 -12.98 8.50
N GLY A 146 14.02 -11.66 8.35
CA GLY A 146 13.48 -11.06 7.13
C GLY A 146 11.97 -11.25 6.92
N SER A 147 11.23 -11.74 7.92
CA SER A 147 9.76 -11.83 7.85
C SER A 147 9.08 -10.47 7.68
N THR A 148 7.92 -10.45 7.03
CA THR A 148 6.93 -9.38 7.28
C THR A 148 6.17 -9.76 8.55
N ARG A 149 6.20 -8.93 9.60
CA ARG A 149 5.57 -9.25 10.88
C ARG A 149 4.33 -8.39 11.09
N VAL A 150 3.22 -9.03 11.44
CA VAL A 150 2.04 -8.34 11.95
C VAL A 150 2.23 -8.08 13.42
N LEU A 151 1.96 -6.86 13.85
CA LEU A 151 2.21 -6.39 15.21
C LEU A 151 0.91 -6.00 15.92
N SER A 152 0.89 -6.13 17.24
CA SER A 152 -0.10 -5.44 18.09
C SER A 152 0.29 -3.99 18.31
N ASP A 153 -0.62 -3.19 18.87
CA ASP A 153 -0.34 -1.80 19.28
C ASP A 153 0.82 -1.71 20.30
N ASP A 154 1.03 -2.77 21.09
CA ASP A 154 2.13 -2.89 22.06
C ASP A 154 3.44 -3.40 21.43
N ASN A 155 3.50 -3.55 20.09
CA ASN A 155 4.61 -4.11 19.31
C ASN A 155 4.87 -5.61 19.52
N ASP A 156 3.90 -6.38 20.05
CA ASP A 156 4.01 -7.83 20.09
C ASP A 156 3.82 -8.42 18.70
N VAL A 157 4.62 -9.44 18.35
CA VAL A 157 4.50 -10.12 17.05
C VAL A 157 3.31 -11.09 17.08
N LEU A 158 2.25 -10.76 16.36
CA LEU A 158 1.03 -11.56 16.22
C LEU A 158 1.16 -12.63 15.15
N TYR A 159 1.86 -12.33 14.05
CA TYR A 159 2.09 -13.27 12.95
C TYR A 159 3.37 -12.94 12.17
N ARG A 160 3.98 -13.95 11.54
CA ARG A 160 5.17 -13.81 10.69
C ARG A 160 4.91 -14.40 9.32
N VAL A 161 5.06 -13.58 8.29
CA VAL A 161 5.08 -14.03 6.90
C VAL A 161 6.52 -14.16 6.46
N GLN A 162 7.03 -15.39 6.43
CA GLN A 162 8.37 -15.67 5.94
C GLN A 162 8.38 -15.58 4.40
N PRO A 163 9.34 -14.85 3.77
CA PRO A 163 9.42 -14.76 2.32
C PRO A 163 9.55 -16.12 1.64
N LYS A 164 8.60 -16.39 0.74
CA LYS A 164 8.59 -17.55 -0.16
C LYS A 164 8.43 -17.05 -1.58
N ARG A 165 9.33 -17.45 -2.47
CA ARG A 165 9.37 -16.92 -3.83
C ARG A 165 8.03 -17.14 -4.54
N GLY A 166 7.50 -16.07 -5.13
CA GLY A 166 6.23 -16.09 -5.87
C GLY A 166 4.99 -15.96 -4.98
N MET A 167 5.13 -16.02 -3.66
CA MET A 167 4.03 -15.78 -2.71
C MET A 167 3.83 -14.27 -2.52
N ALA A 168 2.59 -13.87 -2.25
CA ALA A 168 2.26 -12.53 -1.79
C ALA A 168 1.55 -12.55 -0.44
N SER A 169 1.79 -11.52 0.37
CA SER A 169 0.91 -11.16 1.49
C SER A 169 0.06 -9.96 1.10
N LEU A 170 -1.24 -10.05 1.39
CA LEU A 170 -2.19 -8.97 1.18
C LEU A 170 -2.90 -8.66 2.48
N PHE A 171 -2.97 -7.39 2.82
CA PHE A 171 -3.53 -6.92 4.08
C PHE A 171 -4.04 -5.48 3.94
N ARG A 172 -4.90 -5.07 4.87
CA ARG A 172 -5.41 -3.69 4.96
C ARG A 172 -4.24 -2.73 5.12
N ASP A 173 -4.25 -1.60 4.44
CA ASP A 173 -3.26 -0.53 4.60
C ASP A 173 -3.08 -0.06 6.07
N THR A 174 -4.13 -0.18 6.88
CA THR A 174 -4.11 0.10 8.32
C THR A 174 -3.48 -0.98 9.20
N LEU A 175 -3.11 -2.15 8.65
CA LEU A 175 -2.52 -3.22 9.43
C LEU A 175 -1.13 -2.82 9.93
N PHE A 176 -0.97 -2.75 11.26
CA PHE A 176 0.32 -2.42 11.86
C PHE A 176 1.32 -3.57 11.68
N HIS A 177 2.45 -3.27 11.05
CA HIS A 177 3.40 -4.30 10.64
C HIS A 177 4.82 -3.76 10.51
N ASP A 178 5.78 -4.67 10.34
CA ASP A 178 7.17 -4.33 10.04
C ASP A 178 7.85 -5.36 9.12
N GLY A 179 9.05 -5.02 8.68
CA GLY A 179 10.01 -5.93 8.07
C GLY A 179 11.11 -6.28 9.06
N GLU A 180 11.08 -7.51 9.58
CA GLU A 180 12.12 -8.04 10.46
C GLU A 180 13.51 -7.89 9.83
N GLU A 181 14.50 -7.58 10.67
CA GLU A 181 15.90 -7.54 10.27
C GLU A 181 16.31 -8.83 9.57
N LEU A 182 16.91 -8.69 8.39
CA LEU A 182 17.56 -9.79 7.71
C LEU A 182 18.92 -10.04 8.36
N ARG A 183 19.23 -11.28 8.72
CA ARG A 183 20.48 -11.67 9.38
C ARG A 183 21.48 -12.34 8.44
N ALA A 184 21.01 -12.92 7.34
CA ALA A 184 21.85 -13.59 6.34
C ALA A 184 21.17 -13.62 4.96
N GLY A 185 21.98 -13.67 3.89
CA GLY A 185 21.50 -13.71 2.51
C GLY A 185 20.98 -12.36 2.00
N GLU A 186 20.08 -12.41 1.04
CA GLU A 186 19.39 -11.24 0.47
C GLU A 186 17.88 -11.48 0.45
N LYS A 187 17.10 -10.42 0.54
CA LYS A 187 15.62 -10.45 0.38
C LYS A 187 15.20 -9.42 -0.64
N PHE A 188 14.36 -9.82 -1.58
CA PHE A 188 13.68 -8.97 -2.55
C PHE A 188 12.17 -8.99 -2.32
N LEU A 189 11.59 -7.81 -2.22
CA LEU A 189 10.15 -7.60 -2.02
C LEU A 189 9.65 -6.60 -3.05
N LEU A 190 8.68 -7.00 -3.86
CA LEU A 190 7.95 -6.09 -4.74
C LEU A 190 6.65 -5.67 -4.05
N ARG A 191 6.43 -4.36 -3.90
CA ARG A 191 5.19 -3.82 -3.35
C ARG A 191 4.39 -3.06 -4.39
N THR A 192 3.07 -3.26 -4.35
CA THR A 192 2.04 -2.45 -4.99
C THR A 192 0.77 -2.48 -4.11
N ASP A 193 -0.35 -1.97 -4.60
CA ASP A 193 -1.59 -1.79 -3.84
C ASP A 193 -2.80 -2.12 -4.72
N ILE A 194 -3.88 -2.71 -4.18
CA ILE A 194 -5.15 -2.87 -4.91
C ILE A 194 -5.88 -1.53 -4.92
N MET A 195 -6.25 -1.07 -6.11
CA MET A 195 -7.01 0.16 -6.34
C MET A 195 -8.51 -0.11 -6.36
N PHE A 196 -9.27 0.81 -5.76
CA PHE A 196 -10.71 0.74 -5.58
C PHE A 196 -11.38 1.97 -6.15
N LEU A 197 -12.57 1.78 -6.72
CA LEU A 197 -13.47 2.86 -7.12
C LEU A 197 -14.58 3.05 -6.09
N ARG A 198 -14.93 4.30 -5.81
CA ARG A 198 -16.07 4.65 -4.96
C ARG A 198 -17.37 4.58 -5.74
N SER A 199 -18.41 4.04 -5.12
CA SER A 199 -19.79 4.13 -5.57
C SER A 199 -20.74 4.44 -4.40
N PRO A 200 -21.58 5.49 -4.49
CA PRO A 200 -21.63 6.49 -5.56
C PRO A 200 -20.36 7.36 -5.59
N GLU A 201 -20.17 8.12 -6.68
CA GLU A 201 -19.11 9.13 -6.76
C GLU A 201 -19.24 10.14 -5.60
N PHE A 202 -18.11 10.64 -5.14
CA PHE A 202 -18.03 11.61 -4.08
C PHE A 202 -18.72 12.91 -4.48
N VAL A 203 -19.63 13.36 -3.62
CA VAL A 203 -20.28 14.66 -3.74
C VAL A 203 -19.78 15.53 -2.60
N PHE A 204 -19.09 16.60 -2.94
CA PHE A 204 -18.64 17.56 -1.93
C PHE A 204 -19.86 18.15 -1.20
N PRO A 205 -19.89 18.19 0.14
CA PRO A 205 -21.07 18.61 0.87
C PRO A 205 -21.49 20.05 0.55
N SER A 206 -22.81 20.29 0.51
CA SER A 206 -23.38 21.61 0.27
C SER A 206 -22.99 22.62 1.35
N ILE A 207 -22.63 23.83 0.92
CA ILE A 207 -22.24 24.91 1.82
C ILE A 207 -23.46 25.41 2.60
N THR A 208 -23.43 25.27 3.92
CA THR A 208 -24.30 26.03 4.84
C THR A 208 -23.46 27.06 5.59
N THR A 209 -24.10 28.13 6.11
CA THR A 209 -23.40 29.21 6.82
C THR A 209 -22.64 28.72 8.05
N GLU A 210 -23.12 27.66 8.70
CA GLU A 210 -22.57 27.11 9.94
C GLU A 210 -21.39 26.14 9.73
N ASN A 211 -21.11 25.72 8.48
CA ASN A 211 -20.13 24.66 8.17
C ASN A 211 -18.94 25.10 7.29
N LYS A 212 -18.76 26.41 7.02
CA LYS A 212 -17.70 26.85 6.09
C LYS A 212 -16.29 26.45 6.52
N LYS A 213 -15.97 26.59 7.81
CA LYS A 213 -14.64 26.22 8.34
C LYS A 213 -14.37 24.72 8.19
N SER A 214 -15.29 23.87 8.65
CA SER A 214 -15.14 22.41 8.55
C SER A 214 -15.09 21.92 7.10
N LEU A 215 -15.84 22.54 6.18
CA LEU A 215 -15.74 22.24 4.74
C LEU A 215 -14.42 22.74 4.14
N GLY A 216 -13.89 23.87 4.61
CA GLY A 216 -12.56 24.33 4.24
C GLY A 216 -11.47 23.36 4.66
N GLU A 217 -11.52 22.89 5.91
CA GLU A 217 -10.61 21.88 6.47
C GLU A 217 -10.73 20.52 5.73
N LEU A 218 -11.94 20.07 5.42
CA LEU A 218 -12.16 18.87 4.61
C LEU A 218 -11.53 19.02 3.21
N SER A 219 -11.78 20.16 2.56
CA SER A 219 -11.22 20.44 1.23
C SER A 219 -9.69 20.52 1.28
N MET A 220 -9.11 21.04 2.36
CA MET A 220 -7.66 21.07 2.56
C MET A 220 -7.10 19.65 2.66
N ARG A 221 -7.69 18.81 3.53
CA ARG A 221 -7.26 17.42 3.68
C ARG A 221 -7.35 16.64 2.36
N ILE A 222 -8.44 16.80 1.60
CA ILE A 222 -8.55 16.17 0.27
C ILE A 222 -7.42 16.62 -0.66
N ALA A 223 -7.08 17.90 -0.68
CA ALA A 223 -6.01 18.42 -1.53
C ALA A 223 -4.65 17.82 -1.15
N GLU A 224 -4.34 17.74 0.15
CA GLU A 224 -3.09 17.17 0.66
C GLU A 224 -2.97 15.67 0.31
N GLU A 225 -4.04 14.89 0.45
CA GLU A 225 -4.07 13.47 0.10
C GLU A 225 -3.95 13.24 -1.42
N LEU A 226 -4.61 14.08 -2.25
CA LEU A 226 -4.47 14.03 -3.71
C LEU A 226 -3.04 14.37 -4.15
N GLU A 227 -2.42 15.37 -3.53
CA GLU A 227 -1.03 15.74 -3.81
C GLU A 227 -0.08 14.60 -3.42
N ALA A 228 -0.25 14.01 -2.23
CA ALA A 228 0.51 12.85 -1.79
C ALA A 228 0.31 11.63 -2.71
N GLY A 229 -0.89 11.45 -3.26
CA GLY A 229 -1.24 10.43 -4.25
C GLY A 229 -0.69 10.67 -5.66
N GLY A 230 -0.16 11.88 -5.91
CA GLY A 230 0.45 12.32 -7.17
C GLY A 230 -0.52 13.00 -8.15
N ASN A 231 -1.73 13.36 -7.73
CA ASN A 231 -2.73 14.06 -8.53
C ASN A 231 -2.78 15.56 -8.18
N GLY A 232 -1.71 16.27 -8.55
CA GLY A 232 -1.58 17.71 -8.27
C GLY A 232 -2.63 18.58 -8.98
N VAL A 233 -3.17 18.13 -10.12
CA VAL A 233 -4.17 18.89 -10.88
C VAL A 233 -5.48 18.97 -10.11
N GLU A 234 -6.00 17.84 -9.64
CA GLU A 234 -7.21 17.80 -8.81
C GLU A 234 -6.95 18.43 -7.44
N ALA A 235 -5.77 18.20 -6.85
CA ALA A 235 -5.39 18.82 -5.58
C ALA A 235 -5.50 20.35 -5.62
N VAL A 236 -5.06 21.01 -6.70
CA VAL A 236 -5.18 22.47 -6.88
C VAL A 236 -6.64 22.95 -6.83
N GLU A 237 -7.59 22.18 -7.35
CA GLU A 237 -9.01 22.53 -7.28
C GLU A 237 -9.51 22.53 -5.84
N TYR A 238 -9.08 21.54 -5.06
CA TYR A 238 -9.43 21.41 -3.65
C TYR A 238 -8.70 22.42 -2.75
N TYR A 239 -7.45 22.80 -3.04
CA TYR A 239 -6.76 23.90 -2.37
C TYR A 239 -7.51 25.22 -2.57
N ARG A 240 -7.86 25.56 -3.82
CA ARG A 240 -8.64 26.78 -4.12
C ARG A 240 -9.98 26.80 -3.39
N ARG A 241 -10.67 25.66 -3.33
CA ARG A 241 -11.92 25.52 -2.59
C ARG A 241 -11.69 25.69 -1.08
N ALA A 242 -10.62 25.12 -0.52
CA ALA A 242 -10.27 25.26 0.89
C ALA A 242 -10.07 26.73 1.28
N TYR A 243 -9.23 27.47 0.55
CA TYR A 243 -8.98 28.90 0.82
C TYR A 243 -10.20 29.78 0.63
N LYS A 244 -11.07 29.46 -0.35
CA LYS A 244 -12.34 30.18 -0.54
C LYS A 244 -13.30 29.98 0.64
N LEU A 245 -13.32 28.79 1.23
CA LEU A 245 -14.21 28.44 2.34
C LEU A 245 -13.67 28.88 3.70
N CYS A 246 -12.34 28.79 3.88
CA CYS A 246 -11.62 29.13 5.10
C CYS A 246 -10.29 29.84 4.74
N PRO A 247 -10.31 31.17 4.53
CA PRO A 247 -9.11 31.94 4.16
C PRO A 247 -7.97 31.86 5.17
N GLU A 248 -8.26 31.56 6.44
CA GLU A 248 -7.27 31.38 7.51
C GLU A 248 -6.30 30.21 7.26
N LEU A 249 -6.62 29.29 6.34
CA LEU A 249 -5.75 28.19 5.96
C LEU A 249 -4.63 28.60 4.99
N GLU A 250 -4.73 29.77 4.36
CA GLU A 250 -3.70 30.32 3.48
C GLU A 250 -2.53 30.83 4.34
N LYS A 251 -1.42 30.07 4.36
CA LYS A 251 -0.21 30.38 5.15
C LYS A 251 0.69 31.38 4.44
#